data_AF-A0A1F4YHM3-F1
#
_entry.id   AF-A0A1F4YHM3-F1
#
_cell.length_a   1.000
_cell.length_b   1.000
_cell.length_c   1.000
_cell.angle_alpha   90.00
_cell.angle_beta   90.00
_cell.angle_gamma   90.00
#
_symmetry.space_group_name_H-M   'P 1'
#
loop_
_entity.id
_entity.type
_entity.pdbx_description
1 polymer ?
#
loop_
_entity_poly.entity_id
_entity_poly.type
_entity_poly.pdbx_seq_one_letter_code
_entity_poly.pdbx_strand_id
1 'polypeptide(L)'
;MLLWSSVLLGLGILATLDSVFNYGNLFRTINSVMFLLVSLGLLVRTKTLRKRAYKEKLERNNDNLRERMMEMRNSVEAIRKGEPIDEVFR
;
A
#
# COMPACT_ATOMS: atom_id res chain seq x y z
N MET A 1 9.04 11.28 3.41
CA MET A 1 10.41 10.85 3.05
C MET A 1 11.43 11.39 4.06
N LEU A 2 11.37 12.67 4.43
CA LEU A 2 12.25 13.30 5.43
C LEU A 2 12.36 12.57 6.78
N LEU A 3 11.23 12.11 7.32
CA LEU A 3 11.21 11.39 8.61
C LEU A 3 12.02 10.08 8.56
N TRP A 4 12.01 9.40 7.41
CA TRP A 4 12.77 8.16 7.20
C TRP A 4 14.25 8.43 6.93
N SER A 5 14.56 9.51 6.21
CA SER A 5 15.93 9.98 6.04
C SER A 5 16.55 10.37 7.39
N SER A 6 15.78 11.01 8.28
CA SER A 6 16.22 11.35 9.64
C SER A 6 16.46 10.10 10.50
N VAL A 7 15.61 9.08 10.38
CA VAL A 7 15.80 7.79 11.08
C VAL A 7 17.08 7.10 10.59
N LEU A 8 17.24 6.95 9.26
CA LEU A 8 18.44 6.36 8.64
C LEU A 8 19.73 7.10 9.00
N LEU A 9 19.68 8.43 9.04
CA LEU A 9 20.81 9.27 9.43
C LEU A 9 21.17 9.08 10.92
N GLY A 10 20.17 9.00 11.81
CA GLY A 10 20.38 8.67 13.22
C GLY A 10 21.04 7.30 13.42
N LEU A 11 20.63 6.28 12.66
CA LEU A 11 21.25 4.95 12.70
C LEU A 11 22.69 4.94 12.22
N GLY A 12 23.00 5.68 11.15
CA GLY A 12 24.37 5.84 10.68
C GLY A 12 25.29 6.48 11.72
N ILE A 13 24.78 7.45 12.47
CA ILE A 13 25.52 8.09 13.58
C ILE A 13 25.73 7.11 14.73
N LEU A 14 24.72 6.32 15.12
CA LEU A 14 24.90 5.30 16.17
C LEU A 14 25.87 4.18 15.74
N ALA A 15 25.85 3.76 14.47
CA ALA A 15 26.75 2.76 13.93
C ALA A 15 28.21 3.26 13.85
N THR A 16 28.42 4.56 13.61
CA THR A 16 29.76 5.15 13.64
C THR A 16 30.24 5.38 15.07
N LEU A 17 29.36 5.73 16.00
CA LEU A 17 29.70 5.80 17.43
C LEU A 17 30.14 4.43 17.99
N ASP A 18 29.48 3.34 17.59
CA ASP A 18 29.89 1.97 17.90
C ASP A 18 31.35 1.72 17.54
N SER A 19 31.69 1.98 16.27
CA SER A 19 33.03 1.75 15.73
C SER A 19 34.12 2.55 16.46
N VAL A 20 33.78 3.68 17.08
CA VAL A 20 34.72 4.55 17.79
C VAL A 20 34.90 4.11 19.24
N PHE A 21 33.85 3.64 19.92
CA PHE A 21 33.90 3.33 21.36
C PHE A 21 34.32 1.88 21.70
N ASN A 22 34.51 1.00 20.71
CA ASN A 22 35.14 -0.33 20.84
C ASN A 22 34.57 -1.24 21.96
N TYR A 23 33.26 -1.18 22.20
CA TYR A 23 32.52 -2.09 23.10
C TYR A 23 32.04 -3.32 22.30
N GLY A 24 32.98 -4.18 21.88
CA GLY A 24 32.79 -5.17 20.82
C GLY A 24 31.62 -6.17 20.95
N ASN A 25 31.03 -6.36 22.15
CA ASN A 25 29.90 -7.27 22.32
C ASN A 25 28.54 -6.55 22.55
N LEU A 26 28.54 -5.42 23.26
CA LEU A 26 27.30 -4.73 23.60
C LEU A 26 26.71 -4.04 22.37
N PHE A 27 27.56 -3.35 21.62
CA PHE A 27 27.09 -2.62 20.46
C PHE A 27 26.79 -3.51 19.27
N ARG A 28 27.47 -4.66 19.11
CA ARG A 28 27.12 -5.64 18.07
C ARG A 28 25.66 -6.12 18.24
N THR A 29 25.22 -6.31 19.48
CA THR A 29 23.83 -6.62 19.82
C THR A 29 22.91 -5.43 19.56
N ILE A 30 23.29 -4.22 19.98
CA ILE A 30 22.49 -3.01 19.73
C ILE A 30 22.32 -2.74 18.23
N ASN A 31 23.37 -2.94 17.43
CA ASN A 31 23.37 -2.69 15.99
C ASN A 31 22.46 -3.68 15.24
N SER A 32 22.49 -4.97 15.62
CA SER A 32 21.58 -5.97 15.06
C SER A 32 20.11 -5.73 15.45
N VAL A 33 19.84 -5.28 16.69
CA VAL A 33 18.50 -4.89 17.14
C VAL A 33 18.02 -3.61 16.44
N MET A 34 18.88 -2.61 16.29
CA MET A 34 18.61 -1.38 15.52
C MET A 34 18.29 -1.71 14.06
N PHE A 35 19.09 -2.55 13.42
CA PHE A 35 18.87 -2.97 12.04
C PHE A 35 17.53 -3.71 11.88
N LEU A 36 17.19 -4.57 12.85
CA LEU A 36 15.91 -5.29 12.87
C LEU A 36 14.72 -4.34 13.04
N LEU A 37 14.79 -3.39 13.98
CA LEU A 37 13.76 -2.36 14.19
C LEU A 37 13.50 -1.53 12.93
N VAL A 38 14.56 -1.22 12.21
CA VAL A 38 14.51 -0.42 10.97
C VAL A 38 13.91 -1.21 9.83
N SER A 39 14.32 -2.46 9.67
CA SER A 39 13.72 -3.38 8.71
C SER A 39 12.23 -3.57 8.99
N LEU A 40 11.85 -3.73 10.26
CA LEU A 40 10.45 -3.87 10.67
C LEU A 40 9.65 -2.59 10.39
N GLY A 41 10.21 -1.42 10.70
CA GLY A 41 9.60 -0.14 10.37
C GLY A 41 9.38 0.04 8.86
N LEU A 42 10.41 -0.27 8.05
CA LEU A 42 10.33 -0.24 6.59
C LEU A 42 9.27 -1.22 6.06
N LEU A 43 9.18 -2.42 6.66
CA LEU A 43 8.19 -3.43 6.30
C LEU A 43 6.76 -2.95 6.56
N VAL A 44 6.51 -2.37 7.74
CA VAL A 44 5.20 -1.80 8.10
C VAL A 44 4.83 -0.67 7.14
N ARG A 45 5.78 0.21 6.80
CA ARG A 45 5.54 1.28 5.82
C ARG A 45 5.22 0.72 4.43
N THR A 46 5.99 -0.25 3.97
CA THR A 46 5.80 -0.86 2.65
C THR A 46 4.45 -1.58 2.58
N LYS A 47 4.07 -2.30 3.65
CA LYS A 47 2.75 -2.95 3.78
C LYS A 47 1.62 -1.94 3.78
N THR A 48 1.74 -0.83 4.52
CA THR A 48 0.69 0.21 4.57
C THR A 48 0.53 0.92 3.23
N LEU A 49 1.62 1.23 2.52
CA LEU A 49 1.56 1.80 1.17
C LEU A 49 0.86 0.83 0.19
N ARG A 50 1.25 -0.45 0.22
CA ARG A 50 0.64 -1.49 -0.62
C ARG A 50 -0.85 -1.70 -0.30
N LYS A 51 -1.24 -1.65 0.98
CA LYS A 51 -2.64 -1.76 1.41
C LYS A 51 -3.49 -0.59 0.90
N ARG A 52 -2.94 0.63 0.88
CA ARG A 52 -3.63 1.80 0.31
C ARG A 52 -3.84 1.65 -1.20
N ALA A 53 -2.79 1.28 -1.93
CA ALA A 53 -2.90 1.02 -3.38
C ALA A 53 -3.89 -0.10 -3.71
N TYR A 54 -3.93 -1.16 -2.89
CA TYR A 54 -4.90 -2.24 -3.05
C TYR A 54 -6.33 -1.79 -2.78
N LYS A 55 -6.56 -0.98 -1.74
CA LYS A 55 -7.88 -0.42 -1.44
C LYS A 55 -8.40 0.44 -2.58
N GLU A 56 -7.58 1.34 -3.11
CA GLU A 56 -7.97 2.21 -4.22
C GLU A 56 -8.35 1.38 -5.47
N LYS A 57 -7.59 0.33 -5.76
CA LYS A 57 -7.90 -0.58 -6.87
C LYS A 57 -9.22 -1.33 -6.63
N LEU A 58 -9.50 -1.73 -5.39
CA LEU A 58 -10.72 -2.43 -5.03
C LEU A 58 -11.95 -1.50 -5.10
N GLU A 59 -11.81 -0.24 -4.68
CA GLU A 59 -12.86 0.78 -4.80
C GLU A 59 -13.21 1.04 -6.28
N ARG A 60 -12.20 1.29 -7.13
CA ARG A 60 -12.44 1.47 -8.58
C ARG A 60 -13.11 0.26 -9.24
N ASN A 61 -12.72 -0.94 -8.84
CA ASN A 61 -13.35 -2.15 -9.37
C ASN A 61 -14.82 -2.26 -8.93
N ASN A 62 -15.15 -1.84 -7.71
CA ASN A 62 -16.52 -1.87 -7.19
C ASN A 62 -17.41 -0.85 -7.91
N ASP A 63 -16.90 0.36 -8.17
CA ASP A 63 -17.62 1.40 -8.88
C ASP A 63 -17.89 1.00 -10.34
N ASN A 64 -16.87 0.49 -11.04
CA ASN A 64 -17.05 -0.06 -12.40
C ASN A 64 -18.07 -1.21 -12.43
N LEU A 65 -18.12 -2.03 -11.38
CA LEU A 65 -19.06 -3.15 -11.30
C LEU A 65 -20.49 -2.67 -11.05
N ARG A 66 -20.65 -1.59 -10.27
CA ARG A 66 -21.93 -0.92 -10.04
C ARG A 66 -22.47 -0.25 -11.32
N GLU A 67 -21.61 0.41 -12.08
CA GLU A 67 -21.98 1.00 -13.37
C GLU A 67 -22.48 -0.06 -14.35
N ARG A 68 -21.73 -1.17 -14.51
CA ARG A 68 -22.15 -2.30 -15.35
C ARG A 68 -23.47 -2.93 -14.88
N MET A 69 -23.69 -3.03 -13.57
CA MET A 69 -24.98 -3.49 -13.03
C MET A 69 -26.12 -2.53 -13.39
N MET A 70 -25.91 -1.22 -13.33
CA MET A 70 -26.92 -0.23 -13.72
C MET A 70 -27.23 -0.30 -15.21
N GLU A 71 -26.22 -0.37 -16.08
CA GLU A 71 -26.40 -0.55 -17.52
C GLU A 71 -27.19 -1.82 -17.83
N MET A 72 -26.82 -2.94 -17.20
CA MET A 72 -27.48 -4.21 -17.39
C MET A 72 -28.92 -4.22 -16.85
N ARG A 73 -29.18 -3.52 -15.74
CA ARG A 73 -30.52 -3.40 -15.17
C ARG A 73 -31.41 -2.52 -16.06
N ASN A 74 -30.86 -1.45 -16.63
CA ASN A 74 -31.56 -0.58 -17.57
C ASN A 74 -31.88 -1.31 -18.89
N SER A 75 -30.95 -2.11 -19.42
CA SER A 75 -31.21 -2.89 -20.64
C SER A 75 -32.25 -4.00 -20.40
N VAL A 76 -32.23 -4.68 -19.25
CA VAL A 76 -33.29 -5.63 -18.88
C VAL A 76 -34.64 -4.96 -18.72
N GLU A 77 -34.69 -3.73 -18.17
CA GLU A 77 -35.93 -2.97 -18.00
C GLU A 77 -36.49 -2.46 -19.33
N ALA A 78 -35.63 -2.06 -20.27
CA ALA A 78 -36.01 -1.73 -21.65
C ALA A 78 -36.58 -2.95 -22.40
N ILE A 79 -35.95 -4.12 -22.26
CA ILE A 79 -36.45 -5.40 -22.82
C ILE A 79 -37.81 -5.76 -22.19
N ARG A 80 -37.98 -5.58 -20.87
CA ARG A 80 -39.26 -5.84 -20.19
C ARG A 80 -40.39 -4.91 -20.66
N LYS A 81 -40.08 -3.68 -21.05
CA LYS A 81 -41.04 -2.72 -21.62
C LYS A 81 -41.44 -3.03 -23.07
N GLY A 82 -40.77 -3.96 -23.75
CA GLY A 82 -41.11 -4.38 -25.10
C GLY A 82 -40.56 -3.49 -26.21
N GLU A 83 -39.47 -2.76 -25.95
CA GLU A 83 -38.77 -1.95 -26.97
C GLU A 83 -38.01 -2.85 -27.97
N PRO A 84 -37.96 -2.49 -29.27
CA PRO A 84 -37.32 -3.31 -30.30
C PRO A 84 -35.81 -3.43 -30.04
N ILE A 85 -35.30 -4.67 -30.15
CA ILE A 85 -33.93 -5.06 -29.78
C ILE A 85 -32.86 -4.27 -30.57
N ASP A 86 -33.21 -3.72 -31.74
CA ASP A 86 -32.35 -2.90 -32.60
C ASP A 86 -31.97 -1.52 -32.00
N GLU A 87 -32.73 -0.99 -31.04
CA GLU A 87 -32.43 0.29 -30.35
C GLU A 87 -31.60 0.11 -29.06
N VAL A 88 -31.62 -1.08 -28.47
CA VAL A 88 -30.96 -1.36 -27.18
C VAL A 88 -29.44 -1.62 -27.34
N PHE A 89 -28.99 -1.98 -28.54
CA PHE A 89 -27.62 -2.41 -28.83
C PHE A 89 -26.84 -1.52 -29.83
N ARG A 90 -27.42 -0.38 -30.25
CA ARG A 90 -26.74 0.65 -31.06
C ARG A 90 -26.05 1.68 -30.16
#